data_AF-A0A9E5DZQ4-F1
#
_entry.id   AF-A0A9E5DZQ4-F1
#
_cell.length_a   1.000
_cell.length_b   1.000
_cell.length_c   1.000
_cell.angle_alpha   90.00
_cell.angle_beta   90.00
_cell.angle_gamma   90.00
#
_symmetry.space_group_name_H-M   'P 1'
#
loop_
_entity.id
_entity.type
_entity.pdbx_description
1 polymer ?
#
loop_
_entity_poly.entity_id
_entity_poly.type
_entity_poly.pdbx_seq_one_letter_code
_entity_poly.pdbx_strand_id
1 'polypeptide(L)'
;TGLNSDGKPLQGHEHARILCETSGERGSITHITLHAPMGFKPAARRGLDKLRKVWGHGGHDLQLILLGVGLPADFTDAPFFAEATVWRSLTPFVSTRHAKAHRNGQPKLDEHGLQIGSPEHDLCRLIVEAALPRPSTIVRMTAGCFGRKPVRWLAFQRERKHGTGSHAGQMGYGFRLTFPKPVRGPLAFGYASHFGLGLFVPVEPTLQQSTTP
;
A
#
# COMPACT_ATOMS: atom_id res chain seq x y z
N THR A 1 -7.46 -12.30 15.78
CA THR A 1 -7.73 -12.37 14.32
C THR A 1 -6.43 -12.64 13.60
N GLY A 2 -6.49 -13.32 12.46
CA GLY A 2 -5.32 -13.76 11.69
C GLY A 2 -4.93 -15.22 11.94
N LEU A 3 -5.20 -15.72 13.15
CA LEU A 3 -4.98 -17.12 13.53
C LEU A 3 -6.31 -17.76 13.97
N ASN A 4 -6.46 -19.07 13.75
CA ASN A 4 -7.57 -19.86 14.28
C ASN A 4 -7.38 -20.11 15.79
N SER A 5 -8.30 -20.83 16.42
CA SER A 5 -8.20 -21.24 17.84
C SER A 5 -6.89 -21.96 18.17
N ASP A 6 -6.26 -22.57 17.17
CA ASP A 6 -5.05 -23.37 17.29
C ASP A 6 -3.78 -22.60 16.91
N GLY A 7 -3.88 -21.27 16.74
CA GLY A 7 -2.74 -20.43 16.40
C GLY A 7 -2.26 -20.56 14.95
N LYS A 8 -3.02 -21.18 14.04
CA LYS A 8 -2.68 -21.29 12.61
C LYS A 8 -3.24 -20.14 11.78
N PRO A 9 -2.48 -19.62 10.79
CA PRO A 9 -2.98 -18.62 9.86
C PRO A 9 -4.28 -19.05 9.20
N LEU A 10 -5.30 -18.21 9.34
CA LEU A 10 -6.60 -18.43 8.74
C LEU A 10 -6.52 -18.18 7.22
N GLN A 11 -6.85 -19.19 6.39
CA GLN A 11 -6.81 -19.09 4.92
C GLN A 11 -8.02 -18.35 4.36
N GLY A 12 -7.80 -17.42 3.43
CA GLY A 12 -8.88 -16.70 2.74
C GLY A 12 -9.57 -15.63 3.57
N HIS A 13 -9.04 -15.27 4.75
CA HIS A 13 -9.62 -14.20 5.55
C HIS A 13 -9.14 -12.83 5.08
N GLU A 14 -10.08 -11.90 4.95
CA GLU A 14 -9.75 -10.49 4.81
C GLU A 14 -8.87 -10.06 5.99
N HIS A 15 -7.68 -9.57 5.69
CA HIS A 15 -6.73 -9.14 6.71
C HIS A 15 -6.85 -7.63 6.94
N ALA A 16 -6.73 -7.23 8.21
CA ALA A 16 -6.55 -5.83 8.56
C ALA A 16 -5.29 -5.29 7.89
N ARG A 17 -5.34 -4.04 7.47
CA ARG A 17 -4.24 -3.29 6.85
C ARG A 17 -3.82 -2.16 7.78
N ILE A 18 -2.51 -1.99 7.92
CA ILE A 18 -1.91 -0.85 8.61
C ILE A 18 -1.55 0.18 7.55
N LEU A 19 -2.26 1.30 7.52
CA LEU A 19 -2.09 2.38 6.56
C LEU A 19 -1.43 3.56 7.27
N CYS A 20 -0.13 3.75 7.03
CA CYS A 20 0.63 4.83 7.64
C CYS A 20 0.67 6.04 6.73
N GLU A 21 0.28 7.20 7.25
CA GLU A 21 0.28 8.48 6.56
C GLU A 21 1.32 9.43 7.17
N THR A 22 1.92 10.23 6.29
CA THR A 22 2.75 11.37 6.69
C THR A 22 2.05 12.66 6.29
N SER A 23 1.74 13.52 7.25
CA SER A 23 1.35 14.91 6.99
C SER A 23 2.50 15.86 7.33
N GLY A 24 2.57 16.99 6.61
CA GLY A 24 3.58 18.01 6.83
C GLY A 24 4.97 17.74 6.23
N GLU A 25 5.92 18.62 6.52
CA GLU A 25 7.18 18.72 5.76
C GLU A 25 8.29 17.77 6.22
N ARG A 26 8.19 17.23 7.44
CA ARG A 26 9.26 16.43 8.07
C ARG A 26 9.32 14.99 7.55
N GLY A 27 8.23 14.51 6.93
CA GLY A 27 8.11 13.14 6.43
C GLY A 27 8.00 12.06 7.51
N SER A 28 7.62 12.45 8.73
CA SER A 28 7.31 11.53 9.83
C SER A 28 5.91 10.94 9.69
N ILE A 29 5.71 9.72 10.22
CA ILE A 29 4.36 9.17 10.36
C ILE A 29 3.59 10.05 11.35
N THR A 30 2.38 10.44 10.96
CA THR A 30 1.50 11.31 11.75
C THR A 30 0.20 10.61 12.11
N HIS A 31 -0.30 9.76 11.20
CA HIS A 31 -1.53 9.01 11.38
C HIS A 31 -1.30 7.55 11.00
N ILE A 32 -1.92 6.66 11.77
CA ILE A 32 -1.96 5.23 11.51
C ILE A 32 -3.41 4.81 11.46
N THR A 33 -3.86 4.36 10.30
CA THR A 33 -5.22 3.85 10.11
C THR A 33 -5.17 2.33 10.07
N LEU A 34 -5.97 1.69 10.94
CA LEU A 34 -6.20 0.24 10.88
C LEU A 34 -7.49 -0.02 10.12
N HIS A 35 -7.35 -0.49 8.88
CA HIS A 35 -8.50 -0.75 8.02
C HIS A 35 -8.78 -2.26 7.92
N ALA A 36 -9.98 -2.68 8.30
CA ALA A 36 -10.42 -4.07 8.27
C ALA A 36 -11.79 -4.14 7.57
N PRO A 37 -11.87 -4.60 6.30
CA PRO A 37 -13.14 -4.67 5.56
C PRO A 37 -14.21 -5.53 6.27
N MET A 38 -13.77 -6.59 6.95
CA MET A 38 -14.60 -7.46 7.78
C MET A 38 -15.00 -6.85 9.16
N GLY A 39 -14.56 -5.63 9.45
CA GLY A 39 -14.73 -4.98 10.75
C GLY A 39 -13.88 -5.58 11.87
N PHE A 40 -14.06 -5.03 13.08
CA PHE A 40 -13.34 -5.46 14.28
C PHE A 40 -14.28 -6.17 15.26
N LYS A 41 -13.93 -7.40 15.67
CA LYS A 41 -14.61 -8.09 16.76
C LYS A 41 -14.47 -7.33 18.09
N PRO A 42 -15.40 -7.47 19.06
CA PRO A 42 -15.37 -6.72 20.31
C PRO A 42 -14.04 -6.80 21.09
N ALA A 43 -13.39 -7.95 21.11
CA ALA A 43 -12.09 -8.11 21.76
C ALA A 43 -10.97 -7.29 21.07
N ALA A 44 -10.96 -7.25 19.73
CA ALA A 44 -10.02 -6.42 18.98
C ALA A 44 -10.30 -4.94 19.22
N ARG A 45 -11.59 -4.53 19.20
CA ARG A 45 -12.00 -3.15 19.49
C ARG A 45 -11.48 -2.68 20.85
N ARG A 46 -11.69 -3.48 21.91
CA ARG A 46 -11.16 -3.18 23.26
C ARG A 46 -9.65 -3.08 23.31
N GLY A 47 -8.94 -3.91 22.53
CA GLY A 47 -7.49 -3.83 22.40
C GLY A 47 -7.04 -2.49 21.81
N LEU A 48 -7.71 -2.05 20.74
CA LEU A 48 -7.46 -0.74 20.12
C LEU A 48 -7.79 0.42 21.05
N ASP A 49 -8.89 0.33 21.80
CA ASP A 49 -9.29 1.36 22.77
C ASP A 49 -8.29 1.54 23.91
N LYS A 50 -7.49 0.51 24.20
CA LYS A 50 -6.44 0.53 25.23
C LYS A 50 -5.04 0.78 24.66
N LEU A 51 -4.87 0.75 23.34
CA LEU A 51 -3.58 0.97 22.72
C LEU A 51 -3.17 2.43 22.92
N ARG A 52 -2.09 2.66 23.68
CA ARG A 52 -1.53 3.99 23.94
C ARG A 52 -0.09 4.13 23.49
N LYS A 53 0.58 3.02 23.25
CA LYS A 53 2.03 3.00 23.02
C LYS A 53 2.41 1.84 22.12
N VAL A 54 3.33 2.10 21.20
CA VAL A 54 4.01 1.08 20.39
C VAL A 54 5.51 1.34 20.38
N TRP A 55 6.30 0.30 20.16
CA TRP A 55 7.74 0.43 20.03
C TRP A 55 8.10 0.97 18.65
N GLY A 56 8.82 2.08 18.62
CA GLY A 56 9.42 2.65 17.43
C GLY A 56 10.77 2.02 17.11
N HIS A 57 11.24 2.25 15.89
CA HIS A 57 12.58 1.88 15.48
C HIS A 57 13.63 2.72 16.25
N GLY A 58 14.76 2.11 16.62
CA GLY A 58 15.83 2.80 17.37
C GLY A 58 15.60 2.91 18.87
N GLY A 59 14.62 2.21 19.44
CA GLY A 59 14.38 2.14 20.89
C GLY A 59 13.51 3.27 21.45
N HIS A 60 12.95 4.12 20.59
CA HIS A 60 12.01 5.16 21.02
C HIS A 60 10.58 4.64 21.05
N ASP A 61 9.83 4.99 22.08
CA ASP A 61 8.42 4.66 22.17
C ASP A 61 7.56 5.70 21.44
N LEU A 62 6.60 5.23 20.64
CA LEU A 62 5.61 6.08 20.01
C LEU A 62 4.33 6.07 20.85
N GLN A 63 3.93 7.26 21.31
CA GLN A 63 2.64 7.46 21.97
C GLN A 63 1.54 7.59 20.92
N LEU A 64 0.38 7.00 21.20
CA LEU A 64 -0.76 6.95 20.30
C LEU A 64 -2.00 7.49 21.01
N ILE A 65 -2.78 8.28 20.27
CA ILE A 65 -4.11 8.71 20.66
C ILE A 65 -5.09 8.12 19.64
N LEU A 66 -6.12 7.44 20.11
CA LEU A 66 -7.18 6.95 19.24
C LEU A 66 -8.07 8.13 18.84
N LEU A 67 -8.04 8.51 17.56
CA LEU A 67 -8.79 9.66 17.05
C LEU A 67 -10.25 9.33 16.75
N GLY A 68 -10.54 8.10 16.31
CA GLY A 68 -11.89 7.69 15.98
C GLY A 68 -11.95 6.24 15.50
N VAL A 69 -13.16 5.68 15.52
CA VAL A 69 -13.49 4.41 14.86
C VAL A 69 -14.85 4.54 14.22
N GLY A 70 -14.93 4.11 12.97
CA GLY A 70 -16.12 4.23 12.16
C GLY A 70 -15.95 3.50 10.82
N LEU A 71 -16.83 3.84 9.89
CA LEU A 71 -16.78 3.41 8.50
C LEU A 71 -15.83 4.30 7.70
N PRO A 72 -15.29 3.84 6.55
CA PRO A 72 -14.43 4.66 5.70
C PRO A 72 -15.02 6.04 5.35
N ALA A 73 -16.34 6.14 5.22
CA ALA A 73 -17.03 7.40 4.94
C ALA A 73 -16.94 8.44 6.07
N ASP A 74 -16.66 8.02 7.30
CA ASP A 74 -16.50 8.91 8.46
C ASP A 74 -15.11 9.59 8.48
N PHE A 75 -14.18 9.16 7.61
CA PHE A 75 -12.80 9.65 7.56
C PHE A 75 -12.50 10.31 6.21
N THR A 76 -13.27 11.33 5.85
CA THR A 76 -13.15 12.05 4.56
C THR A 76 -11.78 12.66 4.34
N ASP A 77 -11.09 13.04 5.42
CA ASP A 77 -9.79 13.70 5.36
C ASP A 77 -8.63 12.71 5.20
N ALA A 78 -8.89 11.41 5.34
CA ALA A 78 -7.86 10.38 5.20
C ALA A 78 -7.67 10.02 3.69
N PRO A 79 -6.48 10.26 3.12
CA PRO A 79 -6.25 10.13 1.67
C PRO A 79 -6.45 8.70 1.16
N PHE A 80 -6.31 7.70 2.03
CA PHE A 80 -6.51 6.30 1.67
C PHE A 80 -7.96 5.95 1.33
N PHE A 81 -8.96 6.71 1.78
CA PHE A 81 -10.37 6.44 1.51
C PHE A 81 -10.95 7.33 0.39
N ALA A 82 -10.10 8.14 -0.24
CA ALA A 82 -10.47 8.98 -1.37
C ALA A 82 -10.91 8.15 -2.58
N GLU A 83 -11.65 8.81 -3.46
CA GLU A 83 -11.99 8.32 -4.80
C GLU A 83 -11.26 9.17 -5.84
N ALA A 84 -10.45 8.53 -6.67
CA ALA A 84 -9.60 9.23 -7.64
C ALA A 84 -9.31 8.36 -8.88
N THR A 85 -9.00 9.00 -10.00
CA THR A 85 -8.54 8.33 -11.23
C THR A 85 -7.03 8.13 -11.24
N VAL A 86 -6.27 8.96 -10.52
CA VAL A 86 -4.80 8.91 -10.52
C VAL A 86 -4.29 8.63 -9.11
N TRP A 87 -3.47 7.60 -8.99
CA TRP A 87 -2.89 7.15 -7.74
C TRP A 87 -1.38 7.02 -7.88
N ARG A 88 -0.64 7.27 -6.80
CA ARG A 88 0.81 7.05 -6.77
C ARG A 88 1.20 6.21 -5.56
N SER A 89 2.28 5.45 -5.69
CA SER A 89 2.85 4.75 -4.55
C SER A 89 3.27 5.73 -3.44
N LEU A 90 2.78 5.47 -2.23
CA LEU A 90 3.26 6.06 -1.00
C LEU A 90 4.41 5.22 -0.44
N THR A 91 4.28 3.90 -0.49
CA THR A 91 5.30 2.93 -0.07
C THR A 91 5.57 1.94 -1.20
N PRO A 92 6.75 1.30 -1.26
CA PRO A 92 7.12 0.52 -2.42
C PRO A 92 6.29 -0.75 -2.52
N PHE A 93 5.81 -1.02 -3.74
CA PHE A 93 5.26 -2.29 -4.14
C PHE A 93 6.38 -3.33 -4.24
N VAL A 94 6.16 -4.51 -3.65
CA VAL A 94 7.07 -5.66 -3.78
C VAL A 94 6.33 -6.77 -4.51
N SER A 95 6.87 -7.17 -5.67
CA SER A 95 6.26 -8.17 -6.55
C SER A 95 6.18 -9.53 -5.87
N THR A 96 5.07 -10.21 -6.09
CA THR A 96 4.84 -11.60 -5.67
C THR A 96 5.20 -12.60 -6.77
N ARG A 97 5.52 -12.12 -7.98
CA ARG A 97 5.90 -12.94 -9.13
C ARG A 97 7.26 -12.54 -9.70
N HIS A 98 7.91 -13.52 -10.34
CA HIS A 98 9.17 -13.32 -11.07
C HIS A 98 8.88 -13.06 -12.55
N ALA A 99 9.63 -12.11 -13.13
CA ALA A 99 9.58 -11.81 -14.55
C ALA A 99 10.03 -13.03 -15.37
N LYS A 100 9.22 -13.42 -16.35
CA LYS A 100 9.49 -14.58 -17.21
C LYS A 100 10.18 -14.12 -18.49
N ALA A 101 11.16 -14.90 -18.92
CA ALA A 101 11.85 -14.75 -20.19
C ALA A 101 11.83 -16.07 -20.98
N HIS A 102 12.05 -15.98 -22.29
CA HIS A 102 12.38 -17.13 -23.13
C HIS A 102 13.79 -17.62 -22.81
N ARG A 103 14.14 -18.84 -23.26
CA ARG A 103 15.49 -19.40 -23.04
C ARG A 103 16.60 -18.52 -23.63
N ASN A 104 16.29 -17.74 -24.66
CA ASN A 104 17.20 -16.78 -25.30
C ASN A 104 17.27 -15.41 -24.58
N GLY A 105 16.68 -15.28 -23.38
CA GLY A 105 16.70 -14.04 -22.58
C GLY A 105 15.64 -13.00 -22.96
N GLN A 106 14.92 -13.17 -24.08
CA GLN A 106 13.90 -12.20 -24.48
C GLN A 106 12.70 -12.21 -23.51
N PRO A 107 12.16 -11.04 -23.12
CA PRO A 107 10.97 -10.95 -22.28
C PRO A 107 9.77 -11.71 -22.87
N LYS A 108 9.12 -12.55 -22.07
CA LYS A 108 7.82 -13.13 -22.45
C LYS A 108 6.73 -12.10 -22.21
N LEU A 109 6.09 -11.60 -23.25
CA LEU A 109 5.06 -10.56 -23.14
C LEU A 109 3.65 -11.16 -23.08
N ASP A 110 2.74 -10.50 -22.38
CA ASP A 110 1.29 -10.75 -22.45
C ASP A 110 0.67 -10.04 -23.67
N GLU A 111 -0.64 -10.19 -23.86
CA GLU A 111 -1.42 -9.54 -24.93
C GLU A 111 -1.42 -8.00 -24.86
N HIS A 112 -1.01 -7.43 -23.73
CA HIS A 112 -0.90 -5.99 -23.51
C HIS A 112 0.55 -5.49 -23.59
N GLY A 113 1.49 -6.34 -23.99
CA GLY A 113 2.91 -5.98 -24.13
C GLY A 113 3.67 -5.89 -22.79
N LEU A 114 3.08 -6.31 -21.67
CA LEU A 114 3.79 -6.38 -20.39
C LEU A 114 4.55 -7.70 -20.27
N GLN A 115 5.78 -7.64 -19.77
CA GLN A 115 6.52 -8.87 -19.48
C GLN A 115 5.79 -9.66 -18.39
N ILE A 116 5.42 -10.90 -18.67
CA ILE A 116 4.69 -11.79 -17.77
C ILE A 116 5.47 -11.94 -16.47
N GLY A 117 4.82 -11.64 -15.35
CA GLY A 117 5.42 -11.71 -14.01
C GLY A 117 6.38 -10.57 -13.66
N SER A 118 6.56 -9.59 -14.54
CA SER A 118 7.18 -8.30 -14.17
C SER A 118 6.37 -7.60 -13.07
N PRO A 119 6.97 -6.63 -12.34
CA PRO A 119 6.27 -5.87 -11.32
C PRO A 119 4.99 -5.18 -11.81
N GLU A 120 4.99 -4.61 -13.01
CA GLU A 120 3.80 -3.99 -13.64
C GLU A 120 2.71 -5.01 -13.94
N HIS A 121 3.10 -6.15 -14.53
CA HIS A 121 2.18 -7.23 -14.81
C HIS A 121 1.58 -7.79 -13.52
N ASP A 122 2.38 -7.97 -12.47
CA ASP A 122 1.91 -8.46 -11.18
C ASP A 122 0.98 -7.47 -10.48
N LEU A 123 1.30 -6.18 -10.54
CA LEU A 123 0.44 -5.12 -10.03
C LEU A 123 -0.90 -5.06 -10.77
N CYS A 124 -0.89 -5.10 -12.11
CA CYS A 124 -2.11 -5.19 -12.93
C CYS A 124 -2.99 -6.37 -12.51
N ARG A 125 -2.39 -7.56 -12.36
CA ARG A 125 -3.10 -8.76 -11.92
C ARG A 125 -3.75 -8.55 -10.55
N LEU A 126 -3.00 -8.05 -9.57
CA LEU A 126 -3.50 -7.84 -8.20
C LEU A 126 -4.63 -6.80 -8.14
N ILE A 127 -4.58 -5.78 -8.99
CA ILE A 127 -5.65 -4.78 -9.12
C ILE A 127 -6.93 -5.44 -9.66
N VAL A 128 -6.81 -6.25 -10.72
CA VAL A 128 -7.96 -6.95 -11.30
C VAL A 128 -8.54 -8.00 -10.35
N GLU A 129 -7.68 -8.75 -9.63
CA GLU A 129 -8.09 -9.69 -8.58
C GLU A 129 -8.83 -9.01 -7.43
N ALA A 130 -8.54 -7.73 -7.17
CA ALA A 130 -9.28 -6.89 -6.22
C ALA A 130 -10.59 -6.31 -6.81
N ALA A 131 -11.06 -6.82 -7.96
CA ALA A 131 -12.25 -6.36 -8.68
C ALA A 131 -12.23 -4.86 -9.08
N LEU A 132 -11.03 -4.29 -9.23
CA LEU A 132 -10.84 -2.92 -9.72
C LEU A 132 -10.61 -2.91 -11.24
N PRO A 133 -11.00 -1.82 -11.94
CA PRO A 133 -10.70 -1.70 -13.36
C PRO A 133 -9.20 -1.76 -13.62
N ARG A 134 -8.79 -2.41 -14.71
CA ARG A 134 -7.40 -2.39 -15.16
C ARG A 134 -6.96 -0.93 -15.35
N PRO A 135 -5.78 -0.51 -14.85
CA PRO A 135 -5.25 0.82 -15.11
C PRO A 135 -5.04 1.03 -16.61
N SER A 136 -5.41 2.20 -17.12
CA SER A 136 -5.07 2.62 -18.48
C SER A 136 -3.59 2.95 -18.64
N THR A 137 -2.91 3.32 -17.55
CA THR A 137 -1.47 3.58 -17.58
C THR A 137 -0.81 3.18 -16.25
N ILE A 138 0.39 2.60 -16.36
CA ILE A 138 1.28 2.31 -15.23
C ILE A 138 2.65 2.89 -15.56
N VAL A 139 3.10 3.85 -14.77
CA VAL A 139 4.40 4.51 -14.96
C VAL A 139 5.29 4.22 -13.76
N ARG A 140 6.51 3.71 -14.00
CA ARG A 140 7.50 3.53 -12.93
C ARG A 140 7.93 4.87 -12.34
N MET A 141 8.01 4.90 -11.02
CA MET A 141 8.57 6.00 -10.26
C MET A 141 9.94 5.60 -9.73
N THR A 142 10.89 6.53 -9.74
CA THR A 142 12.26 6.30 -9.23
C THR A 142 12.37 6.45 -7.72
N ALA A 143 11.50 7.26 -7.12
CA ALA A 143 11.42 7.53 -5.69
C ALA A 143 10.02 8.00 -5.29
N GLY A 144 9.72 7.90 -4.01
CA GLY A 144 8.53 8.47 -3.38
C GLY A 144 8.85 9.82 -2.77
N CYS A 145 7.86 10.42 -2.11
CA CYS A 145 8.07 11.64 -1.35
C CYS A 145 7.31 11.55 -0.02
N PHE A 146 8.01 11.89 1.07
CA PHE A 146 7.40 12.14 2.38
C PHE A 146 7.68 13.59 2.75
N GLY A 147 6.64 14.41 2.84
CA GLY A 147 6.78 15.86 2.89
C GLY A 147 7.46 16.40 1.63
N ARG A 148 8.59 17.10 1.79
CA ARG A 148 9.41 17.62 0.68
C ARG A 148 10.62 16.73 0.34
N LYS A 149 10.78 15.60 1.04
CA LYS A 149 11.99 14.76 0.94
C LYS A 149 11.75 13.59 -0.01
N PRO A 150 12.54 13.47 -1.10
CA PRO A 150 12.50 12.27 -1.93
C PRO A 150 13.03 11.08 -1.14
N VAL A 151 12.32 9.95 -1.20
CA VAL A 151 12.71 8.72 -0.51
C VAL A 151 12.81 7.59 -1.51
N ARG A 152 14.00 7.02 -1.62
CA ARG A 152 14.25 5.86 -2.49
C ARG A 152 13.50 4.64 -1.97
N TRP A 153 12.99 3.81 -2.86
CA TRP A 153 12.32 2.56 -2.50
C TRP A 153 13.20 1.60 -1.69
N LEU A 154 14.52 1.68 -1.90
CA LEU A 154 15.51 0.91 -1.15
C LEU A 154 15.57 1.28 0.34
N ALA A 155 15.16 2.50 0.72
CA ALA A 155 15.19 2.98 2.10
C ALA A 155 14.12 2.32 3.00
N PHE A 156 13.19 1.57 2.42
CA PHE A 156 12.15 0.86 3.17
C PHE A 156 12.63 -0.52 3.60
N GLN A 157 12.25 -0.90 4.83
CA GLN A 157 12.35 -2.28 5.30
C GLN A 157 11.34 -3.14 4.52
N ARG A 158 11.84 -3.87 3.52
CA ARG A 158 11.02 -4.69 2.61
C ARG A 158 10.99 -6.17 2.99
N GLU A 159 11.77 -6.54 4.00
CA GLU A 159 11.93 -7.91 4.47
C GLU A 159 11.55 -8.01 5.93
N ARG A 160 11.02 -9.17 6.32
CA ARG A 160 10.97 -9.52 7.73
C ARG A 160 12.31 -10.11 8.11
N LYS A 161 12.98 -9.55 9.13
CA LYS A 161 14.20 -10.16 9.68
C LYS A 161 13.94 -11.53 10.30
N HIS A 162 12.68 -11.81 10.67
CA HIS A 162 12.24 -13.10 11.21
C HIS A 162 10.88 -13.51 10.58
N GLY A 163 10.80 -14.71 10.00
CA GLY A 163 9.58 -15.29 9.40
C GLY A 163 9.82 -16.07 8.11
N THR A 164 8.81 -16.80 7.61
CA THR A 164 8.88 -17.71 6.44
C THR A 164 8.18 -17.18 5.16
N GLY A 165 7.97 -15.86 5.04
CA GLY A 165 7.21 -15.28 3.92
C GLY A 165 7.92 -15.42 2.57
N SER A 166 7.29 -16.10 1.60
CA SER A 166 7.79 -16.20 0.22
C SER A 166 7.56 -14.91 -0.57
N HIS A 167 8.57 -14.44 -1.29
CA HIS A 167 8.49 -13.27 -2.19
C HIS A 167 9.39 -13.48 -3.41
N ALA A 168 9.05 -12.85 -4.54
CA ALA A 168 9.74 -13.07 -5.81
C ALA A 168 10.98 -12.19 -6.02
N GLY A 169 11.35 -11.39 -5.02
CA GLY A 169 12.56 -10.57 -5.03
C GLY A 169 12.47 -9.47 -3.99
N GLN A 170 13.63 -9.01 -3.50
CA GLN A 170 13.73 -7.99 -2.44
C GLN A 170 13.51 -6.56 -2.98
N MET A 171 13.37 -6.39 -4.29
CA MET A 171 13.30 -5.07 -4.92
C MET A 171 11.93 -4.43 -4.69
N GLY A 172 11.95 -3.17 -4.27
CA GLY A 172 10.75 -2.35 -4.12
C GLY A 172 10.60 -1.43 -5.33
N TYR A 173 9.38 -1.30 -5.83
CA TYR A 173 9.04 -0.49 -6.99
C TYR A 173 7.97 0.54 -6.61
N GLY A 174 8.03 1.72 -7.20
CA GLY A 174 6.96 2.69 -7.12
C GLY A 174 6.28 2.87 -8.47
N PHE A 175 4.99 3.15 -8.44
CA PHE A 175 4.19 3.35 -9.64
C PHE A 175 3.25 4.53 -9.49
N ARG A 176 3.03 5.22 -10.61
CA ARG A 176 1.87 6.07 -10.83
C ARG A 176 0.88 5.31 -11.71
N LEU A 177 -0.35 5.21 -11.24
CA LEU A 177 -1.45 4.51 -11.89
C LEU A 177 -2.48 5.53 -12.36
N THR A 178 -2.99 5.33 -13.57
CA THR A 178 -4.16 6.04 -14.08
C THR A 178 -5.24 5.00 -14.37
N PHE A 179 -6.43 5.20 -13.82
CA PHE A 179 -7.60 4.37 -14.03
C PHE A 179 -8.56 5.05 -15.02
N PRO A 180 -9.31 4.28 -15.84
CA PRO A 180 -10.26 4.84 -16.81
C PRO A 180 -11.49 5.48 -16.14
N LYS A 181 -11.78 5.13 -14.88
CA LYS A 181 -12.85 5.68 -14.05
C LYS A 181 -12.32 5.87 -12.63
N PRO A 182 -12.91 6.78 -11.83
CA PRO A 182 -12.52 6.92 -10.43
C PRO A 182 -12.61 5.58 -9.69
N VAL A 183 -11.61 5.29 -8.87
CA VAL A 183 -11.59 4.13 -7.98
C VAL A 183 -11.46 4.62 -6.55
N ARG A 184 -12.19 3.98 -5.64
CA ARG A 184 -12.15 4.27 -4.22
C ARG A 184 -11.10 3.39 -3.54
N GLY A 185 -10.29 4.00 -2.67
CA GLY A 185 -9.33 3.29 -1.84
C GLY A 185 -9.98 2.53 -0.67
N PRO A 186 -9.16 1.86 0.18
CA PRO A 186 -7.71 1.91 0.16
C PRO A 186 -7.07 0.96 -0.86
N LEU A 187 -6.09 1.49 -1.57
CA LEU A 187 -5.30 0.74 -2.55
C LEU A 187 -3.99 0.27 -1.91
N ALA A 188 -3.86 -1.04 -1.72
CA ALA A 188 -2.68 -1.68 -1.14
C ALA A 188 -2.43 -3.04 -1.80
N PHE A 189 -1.29 -3.20 -2.47
CA PHE A 189 -1.00 -4.37 -3.30
C PHE A 189 0.40 -4.94 -3.07
N GLY A 190 0.57 -6.23 -3.34
CA GLY A 190 1.86 -6.91 -3.30
C GLY A 190 2.22 -7.47 -1.92
N TYR A 191 3.46 -7.94 -1.81
CA TYR A 191 3.98 -8.54 -0.59
C TYR A 191 3.96 -7.54 0.59
N ALA A 192 3.52 -8.03 1.75
CA ALA A 192 3.38 -7.28 3.00
C ALA A 192 2.53 -5.99 2.89
N SER A 193 1.58 -5.94 1.94
CA SER A 193 0.64 -4.83 1.79
C SER A 193 -0.25 -4.57 3.01
N HIS A 194 -0.51 -5.61 3.80
CA HIS A 194 -1.19 -5.50 5.09
C HIS A 194 -0.36 -4.83 6.18
N PHE A 195 0.96 -4.74 6.00
CA PHE A 195 1.92 -4.20 6.97
C PHE A 195 2.58 -2.89 6.50
N GLY A 196 1.95 -2.19 5.55
CA GLY A 196 2.35 -0.85 5.13
C GLY A 196 3.27 -0.78 3.91
N LEU A 197 3.56 -1.89 3.22
CA LEU A 197 4.17 -1.85 1.88
C LEU A 197 3.10 -1.71 0.79
N GLY A 198 3.52 -1.33 -0.42
CA GLY A 198 2.64 -1.25 -1.60
C GLY A 198 1.39 -0.38 -1.42
N LEU A 199 1.43 0.62 -0.55
CA LEU A 199 0.35 1.57 -0.33
C LEU A 199 0.32 2.61 -1.44
N PHE A 200 -0.87 2.99 -1.87
CA PHE A 200 -1.08 4.07 -2.83
C PHE A 200 -1.96 5.18 -2.22
N VAL A 201 -1.69 6.41 -2.63
CA VAL A 201 -2.46 7.61 -2.29
C VAL A 201 -2.92 8.33 -3.55
N PRO A 202 -4.04 9.05 -3.52
CA PRO A 202 -4.49 9.84 -4.65
C PRO A 202 -3.42 10.89 -5.00
N VAL A 203 -3.27 11.17 -6.29
CA VAL A 203 -2.55 12.36 -6.74
C VAL A 203 -3.58 13.47 -6.75
N GLU A 204 -3.42 14.48 -5.88
CA GLU A 204 -4.25 15.68 -5.96
C GLU A 204 -4.19 16.24 -7.39
N PRO A 205 -5.33 16.63 -7.99
CA PRO A 205 -5.29 17.34 -9.25
C PRO A 205 -4.43 18.58 -9.03
N THR A 206 -3.35 18.71 -9.79
CA THR A 206 -2.57 19.93 -9.82
C THR A 206 -3.54 21.04 -10.23
N LEU A 207 -3.99 21.85 -9.27
CA LEU A 207 -4.56 23.15 -9.59
C LEU A 207 -3.43 23.88 -10.31
N GLN A 208 -3.53 23.95 -11.63
CA GLN A 208 -2.69 24.85 -12.41
C GLN A 208 -2.96 26.22 -11.81
N GLN A 209 -1.99 26.75 -11.08
CA GLN A 209 -1.99 28.16 -10.73
C GLN A 209 -1.98 28.89 -12.05
N SER A 210 -3.12 29.47 -12.41
CA SER A 210 -3.21 30.43 -13.48
C SER A 210 -2.31 31.59 -13.12
N THR A 211 -1.09 31.59 -13.65
CA THR A 211 -0.32 32.80 -13.84
C THR A 211 -1.10 33.63 -14.86
N THR A 212 -1.97 34.50 -14.35
CA THR A 212 -2.49 35.62 -15.12
C THR A 212 -1.34 36.61 -15.31
N PRO A 213 -1.07 37.07 -16.55
CA PRO A 213 0.04 37.97 -16.86
C PRO A 213 -0.09 39.35 -16.21
#